data_AF-A0A7S4GNG7-F1
#
_entry.id   AF-A0A7S4GNG7-F1
#
_cell.length_a   1.000
_cell.length_b   1.000
_cell.length_c   1.000
_cell.angle_alpha   90.00
_cell.angle_beta   90.00
_cell.angle_gamma   90.00
#
_symmetry.space_group_name_H-M   'P 1'
#
loop_
_entity.id
_entity.type
_entity.pdbx_description
1 polymer ?
#
loop_
_entity_poly.entity_id
_entity_poly.type
_entity_poly.pdbx_seq_one_letter_code
_entity_poly.pdbx_strand_id
1 'polypeptide(L)'
;CTMIRNAEEMNTRIAFIVRGGCSFVAKVRNVERAGARAAIIVNQQSQGQPSDLFTMADDGHGSAVQIRSVMITPGDGEVIRSVVTNCTEEKPPCVTVAIGMPLEYNYFQ
;
A
#
# COMPACT_ATOMS: atom_id res chain seq x y z
N CYS A 1 -8.65 -1.55 -9.75
CA CYS A 1 -8.26 -2.14 -8.45
C CYS A 1 -8.66 -3.60 -8.41
N THR A 2 -7.66 -4.45 -8.59
CA THR A 2 -7.81 -5.89 -8.77
C THR A 2 -7.50 -6.63 -7.47
N MET A 3 -7.84 -7.92 -7.43
CA MET A 3 -7.42 -8.82 -6.36
C MET A 3 -5.89 -8.91 -6.29
N ILE A 4 -5.36 -9.11 -5.07
CA ILE A 4 -3.94 -9.33 -4.82
C ILE A 4 -3.56 -10.72 -5.35
N ARG A 5 -2.54 -10.79 -6.21
CA ARG A 5 -2.09 -12.05 -6.85
C ARG A 5 -1.20 -12.89 -5.94
N ASN A 6 -0.49 -12.26 -4.99
CA ASN A 6 0.40 -12.89 -4.01
C ASN A 6 -0.22 -12.89 -2.59
N ALA A 7 -1.44 -13.42 -2.46
CA ALA A 7 -2.16 -13.42 -1.18
C ALA A 7 -1.41 -14.16 -0.06
N GLU A 8 -0.68 -15.22 -0.37
CA GLU A 8 0.14 -15.96 0.61
C GLU A 8 1.25 -15.07 1.21
N GLU A 9 1.89 -14.26 0.38
CA GLU A 9 2.87 -13.28 0.84
C GLU A 9 2.22 -12.15 1.64
N MET A 10 0.95 -11.83 1.41
CA MET A 10 0.25 -10.76 2.12
C MET A 10 -0.27 -11.19 3.51
N ASN A 11 -0.43 -12.49 3.73
CA ASN A 11 -0.99 -13.01 4.97
C ASN A 11 -0.14 -12.61 6.18
N THR A 12 -0.77 -12.00 7.18
CA THR A 12 -0.15 -11.47 8.42
C THR A 12 0.83 -10.31 8.24
N ARG A 13 0.91 -9.73 7.03
CA ARG A 13 1.84 -8.65 6.66
C ARG A 13 1.18 -7.27 6.66
N ILE A 14 2.00 -6.22 6.59
CA ILE A 14 1.54 -4.84 6.35
C ILE A 14 1.57 -4.60 4.84
N ALA A 15 0.44 -4.25 4.24
CA ALA A 15 0.41 -3.96 2.82
C ALA A 15 1.02 -2.59 2.52
N PHE A 16 1.87 -2.49 1.50
CA PHE A 16 2.37 -1.22 0.98
C PHE A 16 1.80 -0.98 -0.40
N ILE A 17 1.05 0.13 -0.54
CA ILE A 17 0.15 0.37 -1.67
C ILE A 17 0.37 1.79 -2.18
N VAL A 18 0.49 1.97 -3.49
CA VAL A 18 0.58 3.31 -4.10
C VAL A 18 -0.83 3.88 -4.30
N ARG A 19 -1.02 5.17 -4.04
CA ARG A 19 -2.26 5.91 -4.34
C ARG A 19 -2.54 5.88 -5.86
N GLY A 20 -3.83 5.89 -6.24
CA GLY A 20 -4.27 5.96 -7.64
C GLY A 20 -5.13 4.77 -8.09
N GLY A 21 -5.81 4.90 -9.22
CA GLY A 21 -6.60 3.83 -9.86
C GLY A 21 -7.92 3.42 -9.18
N CYS A 22 -8.13 3.70 -7.90
CA CYS A 22 -9.43 3.59 -7.19
C CYS A 22 -9.39 4.28 -5.81
N SER A 23 -10.49 4.20 -5.07
CA SER A 23 -10.65 4.73 -3.72
C SER A 23 -9.70 4.09 -2.70
N PHE A 24 -9.47 4.81 -1.59
CA PHE A 24 -8.70 4.30 -0.45
C PHE A 24 -9.37 3.08 0.19
N VAL A 25 -10.69 3.13 0.35
CA VAL A 25 -11.49 2.03 0.88
C VAL A 25 -11.31 0.75 0.05
N ALA A 26 -11.42 0.84 -1.27
CA ALA A 26 -11.23 -0.34 -2.14
C ALA A 26 -9.82 -0.93 -2.03
N LYS A 27 -8.78 -0.09 -1.91
CA LYS A 27 -7.40 -0.56 -1.69
C LYS A 27 -7.27 -1.34 -0.40
N VAL A 28 -7.73 -0.76 0.71
CA VAL A 28 -7.60 -1.37 2.04
C VAL A 28 -8.40 -2.66 2.13
N ARG A 29 -9.63 -2.69 1.60
CA ARG A 29 -10.46 -3.91 1.56
C ARG A 29 -9.83 -5.04 0.73
N ASN A 30 -9.12 -4.70 -0.35
CA ASN A 30 -8.47 -5.72 -1.18
C ASN A 30 -7.31 -6.40 -0.46
N VAL A 31 -6.49 -5.64 0.26
CA VAL A 31 -5.37 -6.22 1.03
C VAL A 31 -5.84 -6.88 2.32
N GLU A 32 -6.92 -6.39 2.92
CA GLU A 32 -7.61 -7.04 4.04
C GLU A 32 -8.10 -8.44 3.65
N ARG A 33 -8.76 -8.56 2.49
CA ARG A 33 -9.18 -9.87 1.95
C ARG A 33 -8.01 -10.80 1.64
N ALA A 34 -6.83 -10.25 1.39
CA ALA A 34 -5.60 -11.01 1.18
C ALA A 34 -4.87 -11.36 2.50
N GLY A 35 -5.42 -11.02 3.66
CA GLY A 35 -4.87 -11.38 4.97
C GLY A 35 -3.89 -10.36 5.58
N ALA A 36 -3.78 -9.16 5.01
CA ALA A 36 -2.98 -8.08 5.59
C ALA A 36 -3.52 -7.67 6.97
N ARG A 37 -2.63 -7.19 7.86
CA ARG A 37 -2.99 -6.69 9.20
C ARG A 37 -3.04 -5.18 9.30
N ALA A 38 -2.43 -4.48 8.34
CA ALA A 38 -2.50 -3.03 8.18
C ALA A 38 -2.19 -2.66 6.73
N ALA A 39 -2.46 -1.41 6.36
CA ALA A 39 -2.12 -0.86 5.06
C ALA A 39 -1.41 0.49 5.17
N ILE A 40 -0.32 0.64 4.41
CA ILE A 40 0.38 1.91 4.19
C ILE A 40 0.07 2.34 2.77
N ILE A 41 -0.56 3.50 2.63
CA ILE A 41 -0.86 4.11 1.33
C ILE A 41 0.17 5.21 1.07
N VAL A 42 0.99 5.01 0.05
CA VAL A 42 1.99 5.98 -0.39
C VAL A 42 1.29 6.99 -1.29
N ASN A 43 1.32 8.26 -0.90
CA ASN A 43 0.92 9.31 -1.81
C ASN A 43 1.91 9.38 -2.99
N GLN A 44 1.46 9.82 -4.16
CA GLN A 44 2.31 9.94 -5.35
C GLN A 44 2.34 11.39 -5.82
N GLN A 45 3.52 11.87 -6.18
CA GLN A 45 3.66 13.15 -6.85
C GLN A 45 3.22 12.98 -8.29
N SER A 46 2.03 13.47 -8.61
CA SER A 46 1.49 13.45 -9.98
C SER A 46 1.09 14.86 -10.35
N GLN A 47 1.24 15.22 -11.63
CA GLN A 47 0.92 16.55 -12.16
C GLN A 47 -0.50 16.97 -11.71
N GLY A 48 -0.60 18.07 -10.98
CA GLY A 48 -1.88 18.59 -10.46
C GLY A 48 -2.46 17.85 -9.23
N GLN A 49 -1.70 16.96 -8.59
CA GLN A 49 -2.12 16.29 -7.35
C GLN A 49 -1.24 16.71 -6.18
N PRO A 50 -1.82 16.94 -4.99
CA PRO A 50 -1.04 17.29 -3.81
C PRO A 50 -0.11 16.13 -3.42
N SER A 51 1.16 16.44 -3.20
CA SER A 51 2.17 15.54 -2.63
C SER A 51 2.07 15.46 -1.10
N ASP A 52 1.39 16.43 -0.48
CA ASP A 52 1.17 16.48 0.97
C ASP A 52 0.18 15.41 1.43
N LEU A 53 0.18 15.17 2.74
CA LEU A 53 -0.77 14.25 3.37
C LEU A 53 -2.15 14.91 3.45
N PHE A 54 -3.18 14.09 3.27
CA PHE A 54 -4.57 14.51 3.43
C PHE A 54 -5.42 13.34 3.93
N THR A 55 -6.63 13.66 4.39
CA THR A 55 -7.58 12.66 4.89
C THR A 55 -7.96 11.69 3.77
N MET A 56 -7.80 10.39 4.04
CA MET A 56 -8.27 9.34 3.15
C MET A 56 -9.80 9.34 3.13
N ALA A 57 -10.39 9.87 2.06
CA ALA A 57 -11.82 9.98 1.90
C ALA A 57 -12.50 8.60 1.81
N ASP A 58 -13.65 8.50 2.48
CA ASP A 58 -14.57 7.38 2.33
C ASP A 58 -15.24 7.41 0.96
N ASP A 59 -15.54 6.25 0.40
CA ASP A 59 -16.32 6.05 -0.82
C ASP A 59 -17.75 5.53 -0.54
N GLY A 60 -18.19 5.59 0.71
CA GLY A 60 -19.48 5.08 1.19
C GLY A 60 -19.42 3.66 1.75
N HIS A 61 -18.25 3.01 1.72
CA HIS A 61 -18.03 1.65 2.23
C HIS A 61 -16.94 1.57 3.31
N GLY A 62 -16.50 2.69 3.86
CA GLY A 62 -15.42 2.76 4.84
C GLY A 62 -15.71 2.00 6.12
N SER A 63 -16.99 1.86 6.50
CA SER A 63 -17.42 1.03 7.65
C SER A 63 -17.10 -0.46 7.48
N ALA A 64 -16.86 -0.93 6.26
CA ALA A 64 -16.50 -2.31 5.96
C ALA A 64 -14.98 -2.57 6.06
N VAL A 65 -14.16 -1.56 6.34
CA VAL A 65 -12.71 -1.70 6.54
C VAL A 65 -12.41 -2.08 7.99
N GLN A 66 -11.72 -3.20 8.21
CA GLN A 66 -11.43 -3.70 9.56
C GLN A 66 -9.95 -3.57 9.95
N ILE A 67 -9.06 -3.33 9.00
CA ILE A 67 -7.63 -3.13 9.27
C ILE A 67 -7.28 -1.65 9.33
N ARG A 68 -6.29 -1.31 10.16
CA ARG A 68 -5.78 0.06 10.27
C ARG A 68 -5.06 0.43 8.97
N SER A 69 -5.27 1.66 8.50
CA SER A 69 -4.56 2.20 7.34
C SER A 69 -4.05 3.62 7.61
N VAL A 70 -2.89 3.94 7.04
CA VAL A 70 -2.26 5.26 7.14
C VAL A 70 -1.75 5.71 5.77
N MET A 71 -1.72 7.02 5.55
CA MET A 71 -1.06 7.61 4.38
C MET A 71 0.33 8.12 4.77
N ILE A 72 1.30 7.95 3.88
CA ILE A 72 2.64 8.52 4.00
C ILE A 72 3.02 9.34 2.76
N THR A 73 4.07 10.15 2.91
CA THR A 73 4.57 11.00 1.83
C THR A 73 5.26 10.17 0.75
N PRO A 74 5.42 10.69 -0.49
CA PRO A 74 6.22 10.02 -1.51
C PRO A 74 7.67 9.77 -1.06
N GLY A 75 8.27 10.71 -0.32
CA GLY A 75 9.65 10.61 0.17
C GLY A 75 9.84 9.46 1.17
N ASP A 76 8.96 9.34 2.15
CA ASP A 76 8.97 8.21 3.10
C ASP A 76 8.70 6.88 2.38
N GLY A 77 7.83 6.92 1.37
CA GLY A 77 7.54 5.77 0.52
C GLY A 77 8.78 5.23 -0.18
N GLU A 78 9.61 6.11 -0.76
CA GLU A 78 10.85 5.72 -1.43
C GLU A 78 11.86 5.12 -0.43
N VAL A 79 11.97 5.69 0.77
CA VAL A 79 12.81 5.12 1.84
C VAL A 79 12.36 3.71 2.19
N ILE A 80 11.08 3.50 2.48
CA ILE A 80 10.54 2.18 2.82
C ILE A 80 10.72 1.20 1.67
N ARG A 81 10.44 1.62 0.43
CA ARG A 81 10.62 0.80 -0.77
C ARG A 81 12.08 0.36 -0.93
N SER A 82 13.03 1.26 -0.72
CA SER A 82 14.46 0.96 -0.84
C SER A 82 14.88 -0.12 0.17
N VAL A 83 14.31 -0.11 1.37
CA VAL A 83 14.58 -1.09 2.42
C VAL A 83 13.92 -2.43 2.09
N VAL A 84 12.65 -2.42 1.67
CA VAL A 84 11.89 -3.64 1.36
C VAL A 84 12.46 -4.37 0.14
N THR A 85 12.86 -3.64 -0.90
CA THR A 85 13.39 -4.23 -2.14
C THR A 85 14.78 -4.84 -1.96
N ASN A 86 15.58 -4.27 -1.05
CA ASN A 86 16.95 -4.71 -0.77
C ASN A 86 17.05 -5.56 0.50
N CYS A 87 15.92 -6.00 1.07
CA CYS A 87 15.96 -6.85 2.25
C CYS A 87 16.37 -8.28 1.85
N THR A 88 17.26 -8.86 2.64
CA THR A 88 17.66 -10.26 2.57
C THR A 88 17.46 -10.87 3.95
N GLU A 89 17.32 -12.19 4.04
CA GLU A 89 17.23 -12.87 5.35
C GLU A 89 18.43 -12.55 6.27
N GLU A 90 19.56 -12.17 5.68
CA GLU A 90 20.80 -11.79 6.36
C GLU A 90 20.79 -10.34 6.89
N LYS A 91 19.86 -9.48 6.45
CA LYS A 91 19.77 -8.07 6.86
C LYS A 91 18.34 -7.65 7.22
N PRO A 92 17.83 -8.06 8.41
CA PRO A 92 16.52 -7.64 8.91
C PRO A 92 16.50 -6.15 9.31
N PRO A 93 15.31 -5.51 9.39
CA PRO A 93 14.00 -6.12 9.30
C PRO A 93 13.55 -6.23 7.85
N CYS A 94 13.34 -7.45 7.38
CA CYS A 94 12.44 -7.71 6.27
C CYS A 94 11.04 -7.35 6.80
N VAL A 95 10.73 -6.04 6.85
CA VAL A 95 9.39 -5.59 7.21
C VAL A 95 8.49 -6.36 6.27
N THR A 96 7.58 -7.12 6.86
CA THR A 96 6.70 -8.03 6.17
C THR A 96 5.74 -7.17 5.36
N VAL A 97 6.21 -6.70 4.21
CA VAL A 97 5.55 -5.78 3.32
C VAL A 97 5.36 -6.52 2.02
N ALA A 98 4.12 -6.92 1.75
CA ALA A 98 3.76 -7.40 0.43
C ALA A 98 3.27 -6.21 -0.39
N ILE A 99 3.77 -6.09 -1.62
CA ILE A 99 3.36 -5.07 -2.57
C ILE A 99 2.00 -5.49 -3.11
N GLY A 100 0.96 -4.84 -2.64
CA GLY A 100 -0.41 -5.17 -3.01
C GLY A 100 -0.85 -4.38 -4.23
N MET A 101 -0.34 -4.68 -5.44
CA MET A 101 -0.90 -4.22 -6.73
C MET A 101 -0.17 -4.85 -7.95
N PRO A 102 -0.81 -4.93 -9.14
CA PRO A 102 -0.30 -5.73 -10.27
C PRO A 102 1.09 -5.27 -10.71
N LEU A 103 1.99 -6.24 -10.90
CA LEU A 103 3.39 -6.10 -11.33
C LEU A 103 3.58 -5.34 -12.66
N GLU A 104 2.50 -5.06 -13.38
CA GLU A 104 2.50 -4.49 -14.72
C GLU A 104 2.47 -2.95 -14.73
N TYR A 105 2.27 -2.28 -13.58
CA TYR A 105 2.22 -0.82 -13.52
C TYR A 105 3.46 -0.24 -12.84
N ASN A 106 4.41 0.18 -13.68
CA ASN A 106 5.57 0.98 -13.30
C ASN A 106 5.11 2.41 -12.97
N TYR A 107 4.46 2.62 -11.83
CA TYR A 107 3.94 3.94 -11.40
C TYR A 107 5.03 4.88 -10.85
N PHE A 108 6.31 4.47 -10.88
CA PHE A 108 7.46 5.23 -10.38
C PHE A 108 8.50 5.49 -11.48
N GLN A 109 8.06 5.75 -12.71
CA GLN A 109 8.85 6.49 -13.70
C GLN A 109 8.41 7.95 -13.73
#